data_AF-A0A7K8NYA3-F1
#
_entry.id   AF-A0A7K8NYA3-F1
#
_cell.length_a   1.000
_cell.length_b   1.000
_cell.length_c   1.000
_cell.angle_alpha   90.00
_cell.angle_beta   90.00
_cell.angle_gamma   90.00
#
_symmetry.space_group_name_H-M   'P 1'
#
loop_
_entity.id
_entity.type
_entity.pdbx_description
1 polymer ?
#
loop_
_entity_poly.entity_id
_entity_poly.type
_entity_poly.pdbx_seq_one_letter_code
_entity_poly.pdbx_strand_id
1 'polypeptide(L)'
;FAELDIEAQQECTYDHLEVYDGRDAKAPALGRFCGAKEPEPLVSSGNAMFLRFVSDNSVQKKGFEAAHSTVCGGQMRAEVKTKDLYSHAQFGDNNYPGGSDCEWVIMAEEGYGVELIFQTFEIEEEADCGYDYMELFDGYDGTAPRLGRYCGSG
;
A
#
# COMPACT_ATOMS: atom_id res chain seq x y z
N PHE A 1 6.49 -7.23 10.75
CA PHE A 1 7.86 -7.20 11.33
C PHE A 1 8.17 -8.59 11.85
N ALA A 2 9.45 -8.98 11.93
CA ALA A 2 9.84 -10.26 12.55
C ALA A 2 10.19 -10.09 14.04
N GLU A 3 10.69 -8.92 14.43
CA GLU A 3 10.87 -8.52 15.84
C GLU A 3 10.85 -6.98 15.92
N LEU A 4 10.30 -6.47 17.02
CA LEU A 4 10.45 -5.07 17.45
C LEU A 4 10.75 -5.07 18.95
N ASP A 5 11.83 -4.42 19.36
CA ASP A 5 12.18 -4.17 20.76
C ASP A 5 12.98 -2.85 20.83
N ILE A 6 12.24 -1.76 21.02
CA ILE A 6 12.74 -0.39 21.14
C ILE A 6 12.30 0.15 22.52
N GLU A 7 12.98 1.15 23.08
CA GLU A 7 12.57 1.75 24.36
C GLU A 7 11.08 2.14 24.35
N ALA A 8 10.33 1.68 25.36
CA ALA A 8 8.89 1.93 25.44
C ALA A 8 8.63 3.28 26.12
N GLN A 9 7.94 4.18 25.42
CA GLN A 9 7.46 5.45 25.95
C GLN A 9 6.12 5.79 25.31
N GLN A 10 5.23 6.46 26.04
CA GLN A 10 3.83 6.69 25.64
C GLN A 10 3.67 7.35 24.26
N GLU A 11 4.54 8.30 23.92
CA GLU A 11 4.51 9.12 22.70
C GLU A 11 5.67 8.77 21.75
N CYS A 12 6.43 7.71 22.03
CA CYS A 12 7.64 7.31 21.33
C CYS A 12 8.60 8.47 21.04
N THR A 13 8.88 9.32 22.05
CA THR A 13 9.75 10.50 21.88
C THR A 13 11.23 10.24 22.13
N TYR A 14 11.58 9.14 22.79
CA TYR A 14 12.96 8.70 22.99
C TYR A 14 13.41 7.89 21.79
N ASP A 15 13.73 6.61 21.94
CA ASP A 15 14.00 5.74 20.81
C ASP A 15 12.72 5.40 20.03
N HIS A 16 12.77 5.54 18.70
CA HIS A 16 11.64 5.22 17.83
C HIS A 16 12.05 4.96 16.38
N LEU A 17 11.20 4.21 15.69
CA LEU A 17 11.25 3.99 14.24
C LEU A 17 10.11 4.79 13.57
N GLU A 18 10.47 5.69 12.66
CA GLU A 18 9.53 6.41 11.79
C GLU A 18 9.50 5.74 10.41
N VAL A 19 8.30 5.53 9.86
CA VAL A 19 8.10 4.97 8.52
C VAL A 19 7.27 5.94 7.69
N TYR A 20 7.70 6.23 6.47
CA TYR A 20 7.10 7.22 5.59
C TYR A 20 6.77 6.65 4.22
N ASP A 21 5.64 7.10 3.67
CA ASP A 21 5.09 6.70 2.37
C ASP A 21 5.73 7.50 1.22
N GLY A 22 7.04 7.28 1.00
CA GLY A 22 7.77 7.94 -0.06
C GLY A 22 9.28 7.79 0.07
N ARG A 23 10.01 8.69 -0.58
CA ARG A 23 11.48 8.60 -0.72
C ARG A 23 12.27 9.23 0.41
N ASP A 24 11.64 10.06 1.24
CA ASP A 24 12.30 10.78 2.33
C ASP A 24 11.32 11.11 3.46
N ALA A 25 11.85 11.71 4.54
CA ALA A 25 11.09 12.09 5.74
C ALA A 25 10.11 13.26 5.55
N LYS A 26 9.97 13.82 4.34
CA LYS A 26 8.94 14.83 4.02
C LYS A 26 7.66 14.19 3.49
N ALA A 27 7.69 12.90 3.15
CA ALA A 27 6.53 12.15 2.73
C ALA A 27 5.54 11.92 3.89
N PRO A 28 4.27 11.56 3.63
CA PRO A 28 3.31 11.23 4.68
C PRO A 28 3.84 10.12 5.60
N ALA A 29 3.68 10.27 6.92
CA ALA A 29 4.08 9.22 7.86
C ALA A 29 3.06 8.06 7.85
N LEU A 30 3.55 6.84 7.66
CA LEU A 30 2.79 5.60 7.83
C LEU A 30 2.71 5.20 9.30
N GLY A 31 3.71 5.58 10.11
CA GLY A 31 3.66 5.37 11.55
C GLY A 31 4.95 5.70 12.27
N ARG A 32 4.84 5.79 13.59
CA ARG A 32 5.95 5.88 14.54
C ARG A 32 5.81 4.77 15.56
N PHE A 33 6.88 4.00 15.75
CA PHE A 33 6.85 2.78 16.55
C PHE A 33 7.96 2.77 17.60
N CYS A 34 7.62 2.30 18.80
CA CYS A 34 8.54 2.05 19.90
C CYS A 34 7.97 0.94 20.80
N GLY A 35 8.72 0.49 21.80
CA GLY A 35 8.34 -0.66 22.62
C GLY A 35 8.53 -1.99 21.88
N ALA A 36 7.81 -3.02 22.34
CA ALA A 36 7.94 -4.39 21.85
C ALA A 36 6.72 -4.89 21.05
N LYS A 37 5.74 -4.02 20.76
CA LYS A 37 4.56 -4.39 19.99
C LYS A 37 4.84 -4.22 18.50
N GLU A 38 4.88 -5.32 17.78
CA GLU A 38 5.00 -5.33 16.32
C GLU A 38 3.79 -4.64 15.67
N PRO A 39 4.01 -3.75 14.68
CA PRO A 39 2.92 -3.21 13.90
C PRO A 39 2.46 -4.21 12.83
N GLU A 40 1.20 -4.03 12.40
CA GLU A 40 0.68 -4.71 11.22
C GLU A 40 1.53 -4.41 9.98
N PRO A 41 1.52 -5.28 8.96
CA PRO A 41 2.23 -5.03 7.70
C PRO A 41 1.90 -3.65 7.13
N LEU A 42 2.94 -2.87 6.84
CA LEU A 42 2.82 -1.54 6.25
C LEU A 42 3.01 -1.66 4.74
N VAL A 43 2.13 -1.02 3.97
CA VAL A 43 2.18 -0.96 2.51
C VAL A 43 2.27 0.50 2.10
N SER A 44 3.27 0.85 1.29
CA SER A 44 3.38 2.18 0.68
C SER A 44 2.34 2.34 -0.43
N SER A 45 1.82 3.55 -0.62
CA SER A 45 0.94 3.86 -1.76
C SER A 45 1.70 3.91 -3.09
N GLY A 46 3.03 4.03 -3.04
CA GLY A 46 3.90 4.07 -4.21
C GLY A 46 5.06 3.08 -4.15
N ASN A 47 6.06 3.31 -5.00
CA ASN A 47 7.24 2.45 -5.14
C ASN A 47 8.39 2.78 -4.19
N ALA A 48 8.14 3.56 -3.15
CA ALA A 48 9.15 3.98 -2.18
C ALA A 48 8.57 4.03 -0.78
N MET A 49 9.33 3.51 0.17
CA MET A 49 9.09 3.63 1.60
C MET A 49 10.40 4.08 2.26
N PHE A 50 10.33 5.09 3.11
CA PHE A 50 11.50 5.63 3.82
C PHE A 50 11.41 5.31 5.30
N LEU A 51 12.46 4.71 5.86
CA LEU A 51 12.54 4.35 7.28
C LEU A 51 13.61 5.21 7.95
N ARG A 52 13.31 5.72 9.15
CA ARG A 52 14.25 6.49 9.97
C ARG A 52 14.18 6.02 11.41
N PHE A 53 15.30 5.49 11.91
CA PHE A 53 15.47 5.17 13.32
C PHE A 53 16.15 6.34 14.04
N VAL A 54 15.60 6.74 15.19
CA VAL A 54 16.12 7.80 16.05
C VAL A 54 16.29 7.21 17.45
N SER A 55 17.41 7.53 18.11
CA SER A 55 17.70 7.08 19.47
C SER A 55 18.33 8.20 20.29
N ASP A 56 18.17 8.13 21.61
CA ASP A 56 18.79 9.05 22.56
C ASP A 56 20.07 8.48 23.21
N ASN A 57 20.54 9.08 24.32
CA ASN A 57 21.79 8.69 24.96
C ASN A 57 21.65 7.52 25.95
N SER A 58 20.47 6.92 26.11
CA SER A 58 20.15 5.94 27.15
C SER A 58 19.19 4.82 26.70
N VAL A 59 19.07 3.77 27.52
CA VAL A 59 18.10 2.67 27.39
C VAL A 59 18.07 1.98 26.02
N GLN A 60 19.21 1.43 25.61
CA GLN A 60 19.29 0.65 24.37
C GLN A 60 18.57 -0.70 24.51
N LYS A 61 17.91 -1.12 23.43
CA LYS A 61 17.21 -2.40 23.27
C LYS A 61 17.75 -3.17 22.07
N LYS A 62 17.14 -4.31 21.71
CA LYS A 62 17.63 -5.12 20.59
C LYS A 62 17.46 -4.44 19.22
N GLY A 63 16.48 -3.54 19.07
CA GLY A 63 16.17 -2.89 17.80
C GLY A 63 15.02 -3.56 17.08
N PHE A 64 15.15 -3.77 15.76
CA PHE A 64 14.07 -4.31 14.93
C PHE A 64 14.60 -5.20 13.81
N GLU A 65 13.77 -6.15 13.40
CA GLU A 65 13.97 -6.95 12.19
C GLU A 65 12.74 -6.83 11.30
N ALA A 66 12.96 -6.42 10.04
CA ALA A 66 11.90 -6.22 9.06
C ALA A 66 12.25 -6.89 7.74
N ALA A 67 11.29 -7.66 7.20
CA ALA A 67 11.31 -8.13 5.83
C ALA A 67 10.55 -7.13 4.95
N HIS A 68 10.99 -6.99 3.69
CA HIS A 68 10.32 -6.17 2.69
C HIS A 68 10.16 -6.98 1.40
N SER A 69 9.07 -6.71 0.69
CA SER A 69 8.75 -7.30 -0.59
C SER A 69 7.86 -6.33 -1.36
N THR A 70 7.93 -6.36 -2.69
CA THR A 70 6.98 -5.60 -3.50
C THR A 70 5.65 -6.33 -3.53
N VAL A 71 4.57 -5.63 -3.18
CA VAL A 71 3.20 -6.12 -3.20
C VAL A 71 2.36 -5.24 -4.13
N CYS A 72 1.25 -5.78 -4.63
CA CYS A 72 0.18 -5.01 -5.24
C CYS A 72 -0.81 -4.54 -4.17
N GLY A 73 -1.70 -3.62 -4.53
CA GLY A 73 -2.72 -3.10 -3.63
C GLY A 73 -2.27 -1.94 -2.75
N GLY A 74 -3.10 -1.64 -1.75
CA GLY A 74 -2.84 -0.60 -0.75
C GLY A 74 -3.85 0.54 -0.79
N GLN A 75 -3.70 1.48 0.15
CA GLN A 75 -4.58 2.63 0.28
C GLN A 75 -3.86 3.88 -0.17
N MET A 76 -4.51 4.66 -1.01
CA MET A 76 -3.96 5.88 -1.56
C MET A 76 -5.00 6.99 -1.60
N ARG A 77 -4.51 8.23 -1.54
CA ARG A 77 -5.34 9.40 -1.74
C ARG A 77 -5.30 9.81 -3.19
N ALA A 78 -6.45 10.11 -3.76
CA ALA A 78 -6.53 10.73 -5.07
C ALA A 78 -5.86 12.11 -4.99
N GLU A 79 -5.00 12.39 -5.97
CA GLU A 79 -4.36 13.70 -6.11
C GLU A 79 -4.99 14.48 -7.26
N VAL A 80 -4.81 15.80 -7.27
CA VAL A 80 -5.28 16.68 -8.35
C VAL A 80 -4.63 16.31 -9.70
N LYS A 81 -3.45 15.68 -9.66
CA LYS A 81 -2.77 15.17 -10.85
C LYS A 81 -3.00 13.67 -10.97
N THR A 82 -3.25 13.21 -12.19
CA THR A 82 -3.27 11.79 -12.52
C THR A 82 -1.95 11.13 -12.13
N LYS A 83 -2.06 9.99 -11.44
CA LYS A 83 -0.95 9.09 -11.15
C LYS A 83 -1.24 7.75 -11.80
N ASP A 84 -0.20 7.15 -12.36
CA ASP A 84 -0.30 5.81 -12.91
C ASP A 84 -0.47 4.78 -11.79
N LEU A 85 -1.33 3.80 -12.04
CA LEU A 85 -1.56 2.64 -11.18
C LEU A 85 -1.27 1.40 -12.00
N TYR A 86 -0.48 0.49 -11.44
CA TYR A 86 -0.08 -0.74 -12.10
C TYR A 86 -0.60 -1.94 -11.33
N SER A 87 -1.05 -2.97 -12.04
CA SER A 87 -1.56 -4.21 -11.45
C SER A 87 -0.47 -5.02 -10.72
N HIS A 88 0.79 -4.94 -11.17
CA HIS A 88 1.92 -5.62 -10.55
C HIS A 88 3.26 -4.90 -10.79
N ALA A 89 4.28 -5.27 -10.02
CA ALA A 89 5.60 -4.65 -10.03
C ALA A 89 6.41 -4.81 -11.34
N GLN A 90 6.00 -5.74 -12.20
CA GLN A 90 6.69 -6.09 -13.45
C GLN A 90 5.86 -5.67 -14.68
N PHE A 91 4.87 -4.80 -14.49
CA PHE A 91 3.99 -4.32 -15.55
C PHE A 91 4.80 -3.74 -16.71
N GLY A 92 4.42 -4.10 -17.94
CA GLY A 92 5.07 -3.67 -19.19
C GLY A 92 6.09 -4.65 -19.74
N ASP A 93 6.83 -5.37 -18.88
CA ASP A 93 7.83 -6.35 -19.30
C ASP A 93 7.34 -7.81 -19.20
N ASN A 94 6.30 -8.06 -18.40
CA ASN A 94 5.80 -9.40 -18.10
C ASN A 94 4.28 -9.41 -17.92
N ASN A 95 3.69 -10.60 -18.02
CA ASN A 95 2.31 -10.85 -17.60
C ASN A 95 2.19 -10.73 -16.08
N TYR A 96 0.97 -10.48 -15.60
CA TYR A 96 0.68 -10.52 -14.18
C TYR A 96 0.93 -11.93 -13.59
N PRO A 97 1.34 -12.05 -12.31
CA PRO A 97 1.51 -13.34 -11.67
C PRO A 97 0.18 -14.09 -11.52
N GLY A 98 0.19 -15.40 -11.73
CA GLY A 98 -1.00 -16.23 -11.48
C GLY A 98 -1.35 -16.29 -9.99
N GLY A 99 -2.64 -16.23 -9.67
CA GLY A 99 -3.14 -16.28 -8.29
C GLY A 99 -2.93 -14.99 -7.50
N SER A 100 -2.73 -13.86 -8.18
CA SER A 100 -2.71 -12.54 -7.55
C SER A 100 -4.09 -12.15 -7.04
N ASP A 101 -4.15 -11.68 -5.79
CA ASP A 101 -5.33 -11.10 -5.15
C ASP A 101 -4.93 -9.72 -4.61
N CYS A 102 -5.35 -8.67 -5.31
CA CYS A 102 -4.88 -7.30 -5.12
C CYS A 102 -6.08 -6.37 -4.91
N GLU A 103 -6.05 -5.59 -3.83
CA GLU A 103 -7.08 -4.59 -3.53
C GLU A 103 -6.45 -3.20 -3.40
N TRP A 104 -7.00 -2.24 -4.13
CA TRP A 104 -6.62 -0.83 -4.04
C TRP A 104 -7.81 0.00 -3.59
N VAL A 105 -7.61 0.82 -2.56
CA VAL A 105 -8.61 1.79 -2.11
C VAL A 105 -8.09 3.19 -2.44
N ILE A 106 -8.75 3.86 -3.38
CA ILE A 106 -8.44 5.24 -3.79
C ILE A 106 -9.45 6.17 -3.14
N MET A 107 -9.01 7.03 -2.23
CA MET A 107 -9.87 7.95 -1.49
C MET A 107 -9.74 9.37 -2.02
N ALA A 108 -10.86 9.98 -2.44
CA ALA A 108 -10.93 11.40 -2.73
C ALA A 108 -11.18 12.22 -1.45
N GLU A 109 -10.88 13.53 -1.50
CA GLU A 109 -11.31 14.45 -0.46
C GLU A 109 -12.84 14.58 -0.42
N GLU A 110 -13.38 14.95 0.74
CA GLU A 110 -14.82 15.14 0.93
C GLU A 110 -15.39 16.11 -0.11
N GLY A 111 -16.45 15.69 -0.81
CA GLY A 111 -17.09 16.47 -1.87
C GLY A 111 -16.56 16.22 -3.28
N TYR A 112 -15.55 15.37 -3.45
CA TYR A 112 -15.00 14.97 -4.76
C TYR A 112 -15.20 13.48 -5.04
N GLY A 113 -15.18 13.11 -6.32
CA GLY A 113 -15.20 11.71 -6.78
C GLY A 113 -13.84 11.26 -7.29
N VAL A 114 -13.65 9.94 -7.41
CA VAL A 114 -12.48 9.34 -8.07
C VAL A 114 -12.83 9.02 -9.51
N GLU A 115 -11.99 9.48 -10.44
CA GLU A 115 -12.05 9.08 -11.86
C GLU A 115 -10.94 8.07 -12.13
N LEU A 116 -11.29 6.90 -12.65
CA LEU A 116 -10.35 5.87 -13.09
C LEU A 116 -10.32 5.82 -14.62
N ILE A 117 -9.13 5.93 -15.19
CA ILE A 117 -8.92 5.91 -16.65
C ILE A 117 -7.98 4.75 -16.96
N PHE A 118 -8.47 3.77 -17.72
CA PHE A 118 -7.64 2.68 -18.23
C PHE A 118 -6.76 3.17 -19.38
N GLN A 119 -5.45 3.10 -19.20
CA GLN A 119 -4.48 3.36 -20.28
C GLN A 119 -4.22 2.10 -21.11
N THR A 120 -4.27 0.94 -20.48
CA THR A 120 -4.15 -0.40 -21.08
C THR A 120 -4.91 -1.36 -20.19
N PHE A 121 -5.60 -2.32 -20.79
CA PHE A 121 -6.30 -3.37 -20.07
C PHE A 121 -6.12 -4.71 -20.81
N GLU A 122 -5.46 -5.67 -20.16
CA GLU A 122 -5.24 -7.01 -20.71
C GLU A 122 -5.28 -8.03 -19.56
N ILE A 123 -6.41 -8.73 -19.45
CA ILE A 123 -6.69 -9.80 -18.48
C ILE A 123 -7.25 -10.99 -19.26
N GLU A 124 -7.01 -12.23 -18.79
CA GLU A 124 -7.52 -13.45 -19.44
C GLU A 124 -9.00 -13.32 -19.82
N GLU A 125 -9.31 -13.49 -21.11
CA GLU A 125 -10.68 -13.37 -21.63
C GLU A 125 -11.49 -14.63 -21.36
N GLU A 126 -12.66 -14.45 -20.76
CA GLU A 126 -13.63 -15.51 -20.50
C GLU A 126 -15.05 -14.93 -20.56
N ALA A 127 -16.05 -15.73 -20.95
CA ALA A 127 -17.40 -15.25 -21.23
C ALA A 127 -18.06 -14.52 -20.04
N ASP A 128 -17.81 -14.99 -18.83
CA ASP A 128 -18.35 -14.43 -17.58
C ASP A 128 -17.24 -13.83 -16.69
N CYS A 129 -16.02 -13.66 -17.23
CA CYS A 129 -14.82 -13.26 -16.50
C CYS A 129 -14.54 -14.13 -15.26
N GLY A 130 -14.83 -15.44 -15.36
CA GLY A 130 -14.79 -16.38 -14.24
C GLY A 130 -13.38 -16.79 -13.79
N TYR A 131 -12.37 -16.65 -14.65
CA TYR A 131 -10.97 -16.96 -14.33
C TYR A 131 -10.28 -15.76 -13.69
N ASP A 132 -9.72 -14.88 -14.50
CA ASP A 132 -9.10 -13.63 -14.05
C ASP A 132 -10.04 -12.45 -14.32
N TYR A 133 -10.04 -11.48 -13.41
CA TYR A 133 -10.90 -10.31 -13.52
C TYR A 133 -10.42 -9.15 -12.65
N MET A 134 -10.96 -7.98 -12.95
CA MET A 134 -10.92 -6.82 -12.08
C MET A 134 -12.34 -6.37 -11.76
N GLU A 135 -12.64 -6.19 -10.48
CA GLU A 135 -13.91 -5.62 -10.02
C GLU A 135 -13.71 -4.18 -9.55
N LEU A 136 -14.70 -3.32 -9.85
CA LEU A 136 -14.74 -1.94 -9.38
C LEU A 136 -15.93 -1.77 -8.45
N PHE A 137 -15.72 -1.09 -7.32
CA PHE A 137 -16.72 -0.85 -6.30
C PHE A 137 -16.78 0.65 -5.98
N ASP A 138 -17.99 1.16 -5.75
CA ASP A 138 -18.23 2.54 -5.27
C ASP A 138 -18.27 2.56 -3.75
N GLY A 139 -17.10 2.39 -3.14
CA GLY A 139 -16.94 2.38 -1.70
C GLY A 139 -15.59 1.83 -1.27
N TYR A 140 -15.50 1.50 0.02
CA TYR A 140 -14.22 1.16 0.65
C TYR A 140 -13.79 -0.28 0.44
N ASP A 141 -14.74 -1.20 0.29
CA ASP A 141 -14.47 -2.65 0.23
C ASP A 141 -15.50 -3.36 -0.68
N GLY A 142 -15.32 -4.67 -0.84
CA GLY A 142 -16.18 -5.51 -1.69
C GLY A 142 -17.63 -5.65 -1.22
N THR A 143 -18.04 -5.04 -0.09
CA THR A 143 -19.44 -4.97 0.33
C THR A 143 -20.19 -3.77 -0.26
N ALA A 144 -19.45 -2.81 -0.83
CA ALA A 144 -20.00 -1.63 -1.47
C ALA A 144 -20.68 -1.96 -2.82
N PRO A 145 -21.46 -1.02 -3.40
CA PRO A 145 -22.07 -1.22 -4.72
C PRO A 145 -21.01 -1.52 -5.79
N ARG A 146 -21.11 -2.70 -6.43
CA ARG A 146 -20.23 -3.08 -7.53
C ARG A 146 -20.61 -2.32 -8.80
N LEU A 147 -19.65 -1.59 -9.35
CA LEU A 147 -19.76 -0.86 -10.61
C LEU A 147 -19.61 -1.81 -11.81
N GLY A 148 -18.76 -2.82 -11.69
CA GLY A 148 -18.61 -3.85 -12.72
C GLY A 148 -17.52 -4.88 -12.42
N ARG A 149 -17.48 -5.91 -13.26
CA ARG A 149 -16.43 -6.93 -13.34
C ARG A 149 -15.96 -6.97 -14.80
N TYR A 150 -14.66 -6.94 -15.00
CA TYR A 150 -14.04 -6.75 -16.32
C TYR A 150 -12.90 -7.75 -16.53
N CYS A 151 -12.77 -8.25 -17.76
CA CYS A 151 -11.69 -9.10 -18.25
C CYS A 151 -11.56 -8.92 -19.77
N GLY A 152 -10.56 -9.57 -20.39
CA GLY A 152 -10.24 -9.43 -21.81
C GLY A 152 -9.25 -8.29 -22.09
N SER A 153 -9.13 -7.94 -23.37
CA SER A 153 -8.20 -6.91 -23.86
C SER A 153 -8.93 -5.70 -24.45
N GLY A 154 -8.47 -4.48 -24.14
CA GLY A 154 -9.06 -3.22 -24.63
C GLY A 154 -8.10 -2.04 -24.65
#